data_AF-A0A954JWY4-F1
#
_entry.id   AF-A0A954JWY4-F1
#
_cell.length_a   1.000
_cell.length_b   1.000
_cell.length_c   1.000
_cell.angle_alpha   90.00
_cell.angle_beta   90.00
_cell.angle_gamma   90.00
#
_symmetry.space_group_name_H-M   'P 1'
#
loop_
_entity.id
_entity.type
_entity.pdbx_description
1 polymer ?
#
loop_
_entity_poly.entity_id
_entity_poly.type
_entity_poly.pdbx_seq_one_letter_code
_entity_poly.pdbx_strand_id
1 'polypeptide(L)' 'MSLSEPLLSIHDKLSSLAANLWWSWDPEVSEVFRLVDPVRWESLNHNPVLLLKEYTAEKLEERAREA' A
#
# COMPACT_ATOMS: atom_id res chain seq x y z
N MET A 1 3.05 -28.55 -12.58
CA MET A 1 1.92 -27.60 -12.62
C MET A 1 2.45 -26.24 -12.21
N SER A 2 2.96 -25.47 -13.17
CA SER A 2 3.36 -24.08 -12.92
C SER A 2 2.09 -23.26 -12.96
N LEU A 3 1.53 -22.94 -11.79
CA LEU A 3 0.52 -21.90 -11.70
C LEU A 3 1.25 -20.62 -12.05
N SER A 4 0.97 -20.06 -13.24
CA SER A 4 1.35 -18.69 -13.55
C SER A 4 0.76 -17.83 -12.45
N GLU A 5 1.60 -17.32 -11.56
CA GLU A 5 1.16 -16.38 -10.54
C GLU A 5 0.46 -15.23 -11.29
N PRO A 6 -0.82 -14.94 -11.03
CA PRO A 6 -1.41 -13.73 -11.57
C PRO A 6 -0.52 -12.60 -11.06
N LEU A 7 -0.02 -11.77 -11.97
CA LEU A 7 0.79 -10.61 -11.60
C LEU A 7 -0.08 -9.70 -10.74
N LEU A 8 -0.06 -9.92 -9.42
CA LEU A 8 -0.78 -9.09 -8.47
C LEU A 8 -0.30 -7.67 -8.66
N SER A 9 -1.24 -6.77 -8.91
CA SER A 9 -0.96 -5.34 -9.00
C SER A 9 -0.32 -4.87 -7.69
N ILE A 10 0.42 -3.77 -7.74
CA ILE A 10 1.03 -3.21 -6.52
C ILE A 10 -0.04 -2.88 -5.48
N HIS A 11 -1.22 -2.49 -5.95
CA HIS A 11 -2.40 -2.21 -5.15
C HIS A 11 -2.92 -3.44 -4.41
N ASP A 12 -3.01 -4.61 -5.07
CA ASP A 12 -3.48 -5.83 -4.41
C ASP A 12 -2.48 -6.33 -3.36
N LYS A 13 -1.18 -6.19 -3.62
CA LYS A 13 -0.12 -6.51 -2.66
C LYS A 13 -0.21 -5.62 -1.43
N LEU A 14 -0.33 -4.30 -1.62
CA LEU A 14 -0.47 -3.35 -0.52
C LEU A 14 -1.80 -3.49 0.22
N SER A 15 -2.88 -3.83 -0.47
CA SER A 15 -4.18 -4.11 0.15
C SER A 15 -4.12 -5.36 1.04
N SER A 16 -3.45 -6.40 0.57
CA SER A 16 -3.21 -7.62 1.37
C SER A 16 -2.32 -7.33 2.58
N LEU A 17 -1.31 -6.47 2.41
CA LEU A 17 -0.44 -6.03 3.48
C LEU A 17 -1.20 -5.18 4.51
N ALA A 18 -2.03 -4.24 4.08
CA ALA A 18 -2.86 -3.38 4.94
C ALA A 18 -3.91 -4.17 5.74
N ALA A 19 -4.39 -5.29 5.19
CA ALA A 19 -5.30 -6.21 5.87
C ALA A 19 -4.61 -7.06 6.95
N ASN A 20 -3.28 -7.12 6.96
CA ASN A 20 -2.51 -7.91 7.94
C ASN A 20 -1.97 -7.03 9.06
N LEU A 21 -2.55 -7.11 10.27
CA LEU A 21 -2.17 -6.29 11.43
C LEU A 21 -0.67 -6.26 11.75
N TRP A 22 0.09 -7.25 11.30
CA TRP A 22 1.56 -7.28 11.41
C TRP A 22 2.24 -6.00 10.90
N TRP A 23 1.69 -5.32 9.89
CA TRP A 23 2.25 -4.04 9.39
C TRP A 23 2.40 -2.97 10.48
N SER A 24 1.56 -3.01 11.51
CA SER A 24 1.58 -2.03 12.60
C SER A 24 2.74 -2.27 13.59
N TRP A 25 3.36 -3.45 13.55
CA TRP A 25 4.49 -3.81 14.41
C TRP A 25 5.83 -3.59 13.72
N ASP A 26 5.81 -3.48 12.39
CA ASP A 26 7.00 -3.26 11.58
C ASP A 26 7.04 -1.80 11.08
N PRO A 27 7.96 -0.96 11.59
CA PRO A 27 8.05 0.43 11.18
C PRO A 27 8.49 0.60 9.72
N GLU A 28 9.23 -0.36 9.15
CA GLU A 28 9.64 -0.30 7.73
C GLU A 28 8.41 -0.45 6.83
N VAL A 29 7.50 -1.35 7.18
CA VAL A 29 6.24 -1.54 6.45
C VAL A 29 5.33 -0.31 6.57
N SER A 30 5.25 0.28 7.76
CA SER A 30 4.48 1.52 7.98
C SER A 30 5.03 2.69 7.14
N GLU A 31 6.36 2.76 6.97
CA GLU A 31 7.00 3.78 6.15
C GLU A 31 6.66 3.62 4.66
N VAL A 32 6.44 2.40 4.15
CA VAL A 32 5.97 2.19 2.77
C VAL A 32 4.64 2.92 2.53
N PHE A 33 3.69 2.82 3.46
CA PHE A 33 2.41 3.55 3.34
C PHE A 33 2.59 5.06 3.47
N ARG A 34 3.53 5.52 4.29
CA ARG A 34 3.87 6.94 4.40
C ARG A 34 4.49 7.48 3.11
N LEU A 35 5.37 6.73 2.46
CA LEU A 35 6.05 7.15 1.22
C LEU A 35 5.07 7.33 0.05
N VAL A 36 3.95 6.61 0.04
CA VAL A 36 2.89 6.79 -0.96
C VAL A 36 2.31 8.21 -0.93
N ASP A 37 1.92 8.68 0.25
CA ASP A 37 1.46 10.04 0.45
C ASP A 37 1.56 10.43 1.93
N PRO A 38 2.62 11.14 2.34
CA PRO A 38 2.85 11.44 3.76
C PRO A 38 1.79 12.38 4.34
N VAL A 39 1.20 13.23 3.49
CA VAL A 39 0.17 14.20 3.92
C VAL A 39 -1.14 13.48 4.21
N ARG A 40 -1.56 12.59 3.31
CA ARG A 40 -2.76 11.77 3.52
C ARG A 40 -2.55 10.76 4.64
N TRP A 41 -1.37 10.18 4.76
CA TRP A 41 -1.03 9.23 5.82
C TRP A 41 -1.27 9.79 7.22
N GLU A 42 -0.77 11.01 7.50
CA GLU A 42 -0.99 11.71 8.76
C GLU A 42 -2.48 12.09 8.92
N SER A 43 -3.12 12.61 7.86
CA SER A 43 -4.54 13.03 7.90
C SER A 43 -5.51 11.87 8.16
N LEU A 44 -5.15 10.65 7.72
CA LEU A 44 -5.93 9.43 7.91
C LEU A 44 -5.56 8.68 9.19
N ASN A 45 -4.76 9.30 10.07
CA ASN A 45 -4.34 8.75 11.35
C ASN A 45 -3.64 7.38 11.19
N HIS A 46 -2.74 7.29 10.20
CA HIS A 46 -1.96 6.10 9.89
C HIS A 46 -2.81 4.86 9.52
N ASN A 47 -3.91 5.08 8.80
CA ASN A 47 -4.79 4.00 8.35
C ASN A 47 -4.50 3.61 6.88
N PRO A 48 -3.80 2.48 6.63
CA PRO A 48 -3.41 2.10 5.27
C PRO A 48 -4.59 1.65 4.42
N VAL A 49 -5.66 1.14 5.02
CA VAL A 49 -6.87 0.74 4.30
C VAL A 49 -7.61 1.96 3.76
N LEU A 50 -7.70 3.04 4.56
CA LEU A 50 -8.28 4.29 4.09
C LEU A 50 -7.40 4.97 3.05
N LEU A 51 -6.07 4.93 3.24
CA LEU A 51 -5.14 5.48 2.28
C LEU A 51 -5.31 4.81 0.91
N LEU A 52 -5.24 3.48 0.86
CA LEU A 52 -5.39 2.72 -0.39
C LEU A 52 -6.77 2.92 -1.04
N LYS A 53 -7.83 3.19 -0.27
CA LYS A 53 -9.15 3.52 -0.82
C LYS A 53 -9.19 4.87 -1.56
N GLU A 54 -8.28 5.80 -1.27
CA GLU A 54 -8.19 7.08 -1.98
C GLU A 54 -7.43 6.98 -3.32
N TYR A 55 -6.68 5.89 -3.54
CA TYR A 55 -5.90 5.68 -4.77
C TYR A 55 -6.46 4.52 -5.59
N THR A 56 -6.57 4.71 -6.90
CA THR A 56 -6.76 3.60 -7.84
C THR A 56 -5.44 2.88 -8.06
N ALA A 57 -5.49 1.62 -8.50
CA ALA A 57 -4.28 0.83 -8.76
C ALA A 57 -3.28 1.53 -9.71
N GLU A 58 -3.78 2.15 -10.78
CA GLU A 58 -2.96 2.91 -11.73
C GLU A 58 -2.26 4.12 -11.09
N LYS A 59 -2.97 4.89 -10.24
CA LYS A 59 -2.39 6.05 -9.57
C LYS A 59 -1.33 5.64 -8.55
N LEU A 60 -1.57 4.55 -7.85
CA LEU A 60 -0.63 4.02 -6.87
C LEU A 60 0.66 3.52 -7.54
N GLU A 61 0.54 2.87 -8.69
CA GLU A 61 1.69 2.47 -9.50
C GLU A 61 2.48 3.67 -10.02
N GLU A 62 1.82 4.73 -10.46
CA GLU A 62 2.50 5.94 -10.90
C GLU A 62 3.28 6.59 -9.74
N ARG A 63 2.65 6.74 -8.58
CA ARG A 63 3.32 7.24 -7.37
C ARG A 63 4.52 6.39 -6.95
N ALA A 64 4.39 5.07 -7.04
CA ALA A 64 5.47 4.14 -6.72
C ALA A 64 6.64 4.20 -7.73
N ARG A 65 6.45 4.77 -8.92
CA ARG A 65 7.53 5.03 -9.89
C ARG A 65 8.20 6.39 -9.68
N GLU A 66 7.50 7.34 -9.08
CA GLU A 66 8.02 8.70 -8.79
C GLU A 66 8.85 8.78 -7.49
N ALA A 67 8.64 7.85 -6.57
CA ALA A 67 9.35 7.74 -5.28
C ALA A 67 10.67 6.97 -5.40
#